data_AF-A0A2N5ZYR8-F1
#
_entry.id   AF-A0A2N5ZYR8-F1
#
_cell.length_a   1.000
_cell.length_b   1.000
_cell.length_c   1.000
_cell.angle_alpha   90.00
_cell.angle_beta   90.00
_cell.angle_gamma   90.00
#
_symmetry.space_group_name_H-M   'P 1'
#
loop_
_entity.id
_entity.type
_entity.pdbx_description
1 polymer ?
#
loop_
_entity_poly.entity_id
_entity_poly.type
_entity_poly.pdbx_seq_one_letter_code
_entity_poly.pdbx_strand_id
1 'polypeptide(L)'
;MGALALIAFGIASVYYGMENKKVDPRVIEARQIYDRFDMYASNSDYKGVFAMLDSVENIYKAIPHYQNSYELGVLENNRGAAYLTMAIQDSVQPFSFDGVNILSKDSLLHLSELHLQKAIDIYENWNGIYADKDQEAINSIVKQDFFNGLNEKDAEKRNDYFLNRVEEIEMAKLENKRRLSVALTNLGIVQRHKEDYKKAIDLYGKALELWSENLAAKNNLNILLVKPIEKRNFIQKMFPQEKDEE
;
A
#
# COMPACT_ATOMS: atom_id res chain seq x y z
N MET A 1 -1.74 -24.86 -28.14
CA MET A 1 -1.81 -23.81 -27.11
C MET A 1 -0.52 -22.98 -26.94
N GLY A 2 0.58 -23.25 -27.68
CA GLY A 2 1.86 -22.53 -27.48
C GLY A 2 2.03 -21.19 -28.22
N ALA A 3 1.39 -20.97 -29.38
CA ALA A 3 1.59 -19.75 -30.17
C ALA A 3 0.80 -18.54 -29.64
N LEU A 4 -0.43 -18.75 -29.15
CA LEU A 4 -1.28 -17.68 -28.59
C LEU A 4 -0.75 -17.15 -27.24
N ALA A 5 -0.15 -18.01 -26.43
CA ALA A 5 0.46 -17.60 -25.15
C ALA A 5 1.71 -16.73 -25.36
N LEU A 6 2.53 -17.01 -26.37
CA LEU A 6 3.72 -16.21 -26.70
C LEU A 6 3.38 -14.85 -27.30
N ILE A 7 2.31 -14.78 -28.11
CA ILE A 7 1.81 -13.51 -28.67
C ILE A 7 1.20 -12.64 -27.56
N ALA A 8 0.42 -13.23 -26.64
CA ALA A 8 -0.12 -12.52 -25.48
C ALA A 8 0.98 -11.99 -24.54
N PHE A 9 2.05 -12.79 -24.32
CA PHE A 9 3.20 -12.37 -23.52
C PHE A 9 4.00 -11.23 -24.20
N GLY A 10 4.16 -11.28 -25.52
CA GLY A 10 4.78 -10.20 -26.30
C GLY A 10 3.97 -8.90 -26.26
N ILE A 11 2.65 -8.98 -26.41
CA ILE A 11 1.75 -7.82 -26.33
C ILE A 11 1.75 -7.24 -24.91
N ALA A 12 1.68 -8.06 -23.87
CA ALA A 12 1.76 -7.60 -22.48
C ALA A 12 3.13 -6.96 -22.17
N SER A 13 4.24 -7.59 -22.60
CA SER A 13 5.59 -7.05 -22.36
C SER A 13 5.84 -5.73 -23.08
N VAL A 14 5.29 -5.58 -24.30
CA VAL A 14 5.33 -4.31 -25.04
C VAL A 14 4.39 -3.28 -24.43
N TYR A 15 3.20 -3.66 -23.99
CA TYR A 15 2.25 -2.79 -23.31
C TYR A 15 2.79 -2.24 -21.99
N TYR A 16 3.22 -3.11 -21.07
CA TYR A 16 3.86 -2.72 -19.81
C TYR A 16 5.20 -2.01 -20.02
N GLY A 17 5.95 -2.39 -21.06
CA GLY A 17 7.17 -1.68 -21.47
C GLY A 17 6.93 -0.28 -22.04
N MET A 18 5.74 -0.01 -22.57
CA MET A 18 5.32 1.32 -23.04
C MET A 18 4.69 2.16 -21.92
N GLU A 19 3.89 1.56 -21.02
CA GLU A 19 3.41 2.24 -19.80
C GLU A 19 4.57 2.65 -18.89
N ASN A 20 5.57 1.78 -18.69
CA ASN A 20 6.75 2.12 -17.89
C ASN A 20 7.55 3.31 -18.47
N LYS A 21 7.42 3.60 -19.77
CA LYS A 21 8.04 4.78 -20.39
C LYS A 21 7.31 6.08 -20.09
N LYS A 22 6.07 6.02 -19.57
CA LYS A 22 5.25 7.17 -19.18
C LYS A 22 5.26 7.39 -17.66
N VAL A 23 5.96 6.57 -16.90
CA VAL A 23 6.16 6.81 -15.47
C VAL A 23 7.02 8.05 -15.28
N ASP A 24 6.67 8.88 -14.28
CA ASP A 24 7.47 10.03 -13.89
C ASP A 24 8.92 9.61 -13.61
N PRO A 25 9.90 10.15 -14.36
CA PRO A 25 11.29 9.73 -14.25
C PRO A 25 11.90 9.97 -12.87
N ARG A 26 11.35 10.91 -12.08
CA ARG A 26 11.86 11.24 -10.75
C ARG A 26 11.61 10.12 -9.73
N VAL A 27 10.64 9.23 -9.97
CA VAL A 27 10.28 8.14 -9.04
C VAL A 27 10.58 6.75 -9.56
N ILE A 28 11.21 6.61 -10.75
CA ILE A 28 11.57 5.31 -11.32
C ILE A 28 12.50 4.53 -10.39
N GLU A 29 13.52 5.19 -9.82
CA GLU A 29 14.44 4.54 -8.88
C GLU A 29 13.70 4.01 -7.64
N ALA A 30 12.76 4.80 -7.10
CA ALA A 30 11.95 4.39 -5.95
C ALA A 30 11.13 3.12 -6.27
N ARG A 31 10.55 3.03 -7.46
CA ARG A 31 9.80 1.83 -7.90
C ARG A 31 10.72 0.61 -8.06
N GLN A 32 11.88 0.78 -8.68
CA GLN A 32 12.87 -0.30 -8.84
C GLN A 32 13.42 -0.82 -7.51
N ILE A 33 13.60 0.08 -6.53
CA ILE A 33 13.99 -0.30 -5.17
C ILE A 33 12.85 -1.11 -4.52
N TYR A 34 11.61 -0.67 -4.69
CA TYR A 34 10.43 -1.30 -4.12
C TYR A 34 10.14 -2.70 -4.69
N ASP A 35 10.50 -2.98 -5.94
CA ASP A 35 10.35 -4.31 -6.57
C ASP A 35 11.06 -5.43 -5.79
N ARG A 36 12.01 -5.09 -4.90
CA ARG A 36 12.69 -6.05 -4.01
C ARG A 36 11.94 -6.38 -2.72
N PHE A 37 10.76 -5.78 -2.48
CA PHE A 37 9.99 -5.96 -1.25
C PHE A 37 9.68 -7.43 -0.97
N ASP A 38 9.11 -8.14 -1.94
CA ASP A 38 8.69 -9.54 -1.77
C ASP A 38 9.87 -10.47 -1.47
N MET A 39 11.04 -10.18 -2.04
CA MET A 39 12.27 -10.92 -1.76
C MET A 39 12.70 -10.76 -0.29
N TYR A 40 12.70 -9.53 0.23
CA TYR A 40 13.06 -9.32 1.65
C TYR A 40 11.99 -9.88 2.60
N ALA A 41 10.71 -9.65 2.30
CA ALA A 41 9.60 -10.09 3.13
C ALA A 41 9.51 -11.62 3.21
N SER A 42 9.65 -12.33 2.08
CA SER A 42 9.61 -13.79 2.04
C SER A 42 10.75 -14.46 2.80
N ASN A 43 11.92 -13.80 2.86
CA ASN A 43 13.07 -14.27 3.63
C ASN A 43 13.09 -13.77 5.08
N SER A 44 12.04 -13.07 5.54
CA SER A 44 12.00 -12.41 6.87
C SER A 44 13.20 -11.49 7.14
N ASP A 45 13.79 -10.91 6.09
CA ASP A 45 14.87 -9.92 6.21
C ASP A 45 14.28 -8.54 6.52
N TYR A 46 13.86 -8.36 7.77
CA TYR A 46 13.24 -7.12 8.22
C TYR A 46 14.18 -5.92 8.11
N LYS A 47 15.50 -6.11 8.30
CA LYS A 47 16.48 -5.03 8.12
C LYS A 47 16.49 -4.55 6.67
N GLY A 48 16.50 -5.48 5.72
CA GLY A 48 16.34 -5.18 4.29
C GLY A 48 15.03 -4.49 3.97
N VAL A 49 13.91 -4.96 4.53
CA VAL A 49 12.59 -4.31 4.38
C VAL A 49 12.64 -2.85 4.83
N PHE A 50 13.09 -2.56 6.05
CA PHE A 50 13.07 -1.20 6.58
C PHE A 50 14.03 -0.26 5.82
N ALA A 51 15.27 -0.70 5.55
CA ALA A 51 16.22 0.09 4.79
C ALA A 51 15.72 0.42 3.36
N MET A 52 15.03 -0.53 2.74
CA MET A 52 14.40 -0.35 1.45
C MET A 52 13.27 0.68 1.52
N LEU A 53 12.34 0.54 2.47
CA LEU A 53 11.22 1.48 2.66
C LEU A 53 11.72 2.91 2.92
N ASP A 54 12.78 3.07 3.74
CA ASP A 54 13.41 4.37 4.01
C ASP A 54 13.98 4.99 2.72
N SER A 55 14.61 4.19 1.88
CA SER A 55 15.17 4.65 0.60
C SER A 55 14.07 5.12 -0.35
N VAL A 56 12.98 4.36 -0.48
CA VAL A 56 11.83 4.72 -1.32
C VAL A 56 11.16 5.98 -0.81
N GLU A 57 10.94 6.09 0.50
CA GLU A 57 10.33 7.26 1.13
C GLU A 57 11.16 8.52 0.91
N ASN A 58 12.49 8.44 1.06
CA ASN A 58 13.38 9.59 0.86
C ASN A 58 13.26 10.16 -0.56
N ILE A 59 13.14 9.30 -1.58
CA ILE A 59 12.97 9.74 -2.97
C ILE A 59 11.62 10.46 -3.14
N TYR A 60 10.51 9.85 -2.68
CA TYR A 60 9.19 10.49 -2.79
C TYR A 60 9.13 11.81 -2.03
N LYS A 61 9.66 11.89 -0.80
CA LYS A 61 9.66 13.13 0.01
C LYS A 61 10.50 14.26 -0.58
N ALA A 62 11.54 13.93 -1.35
CA ALA A 62 12.37 14.92 -2.03
C ALA A 62 11.64 15.65 -3.17
N ILE A 63 10.51 15.12 -3.64
CA ILE A 63 9.73 15.67 -4.75
C ILE A 63 8.45 16.28 -4.20
N PRO A 64 8.26 17.62 -4.25
CA PRO A 64 7.10 18.29 -3.64
C PRO A 64 5.74 17.68 -4.01
N HIS A 65 5.57 17.31 -5.29
CA HIS A 65 4.35 16.67 -5.81
C HIS A 65 3.96 15.38 -5.07
N TYR A 66 4.92 14.64 -4.52
CA TYR A 66 4.69 13.35 -3.87
C TYR A 66 4.64 13.41 -2.34
N GLN A 67 4.83 14.59 -1.72
CA GLN A 67 4.90 14.69 -0.27
C GLN A 67 3.61 14.33 0.46
N ASN A 68 2.46 14.41 -0.22
CA ASN A 68 1.14 14.06 0.31
C ASN A 68 0.49 12.92 -0.49
N SER A 69 1.30 12.06 -1.12
CA SER A 69 0.79 11.04 -2.04
C SER A 69 0.40 9.75 -1.31
N TYR A 70 -0.48 8.95 -1.94
CA TYR A 70 -0.93 7.68 -1.36
C TYR A 70 0.22 6.67 -1.22
N GLU A 71 1.30 6.80 -1.99
CA GLU A 71 2.48 5.94 -1.93
C GLU A 71 3.12 5.97 -0.54
N LEU A 72 3.21 7.14 0.10
CA LEU A 72 3.73 7.26 1.46
C LEU A 72 2.87 6.48 2.46
N GLY A 73 1.54 6.45 2.27
CA GLY A 73 0.64 5.63 3.07
C GLY A 73 0.90 4.13 2.88
N VAL A 74 1.24 3.70 1.66
CA VAL A 74 1.64 2.29 1.38
C VAL A 74 2.91 1.93 2.13
N LEU A 75 3.91 2.81 2.14
CA LEU A 75 5.16 2.58 2.87
C LEU A 75 4.91 2.46 4.38
N GLU A 76 4.12 3.37 4.95
CA GLU A 76 3.76 3.35 6.38
C GLU A 76 2.94 2.10 6.75
N ASN A 77 1.97 1.70 5.94
CA ASN A 77 1.22 0.48 6.17
C ASN A 77 2.13 -0.76 6.15
N ASN A 78 3.10 -0.81 5.24
CA ASN A 78 4.06 -1.91 5.16
C ASN A 78 5.00 -1.94 6.38
N ARG A 79 5.48 -0.78 6.86
CA ARG A 79 6.23 -0.72 8.13
C ARG A 79 5.41 -1.24 9.28
N GLY A 80 4.16 -0.79 9.39
CA GLY A 80 3.21 -1.23 10.39
C GLY A 80 2.99 -2.74 10.37
N ALA A 81 2.79 -3.32 9.18
CA ALA A 81 2.60 -4.75 8.97
C ALA A 81 3.87 -5.57 9.26
N ALA A 82 5.05 -5.06 8.92
CA ALA A 82 6.33 -5.70 9.25
C ALA A 82 6.54 -5.80 10.76
N TYR A 83 6.37 -4.68 11.50
CA TYR A 83 6.42 -4.69 12.96
C TYR A 83 5.39 -5.61 13.59
N LEU A 84 4.16 -5.63 13.05
CA LEU A 84 3.12 -6.54 13.52
C LEU A 84 3.55 -8.00 13.35
N THR A 85 4.07 -8.35 12.17
CA THR A 85 4.53 -9.71 11.86
C THR A 85 5.64 -10.14 12.80
N MET A 86 6.61 -9.26 13.07
CA MET A 86 7.68 -9.49 14.05
C MET A 86 7.13 -9.71 15.46
N ALA A 87 6.06 -9.01 15.86
CA ALA A 87 5.47 -9.12 17.19
C ALA A 87 4.67 -10.41 17.41
N ILE A 88 4.08 -10.99 16.35
CA ILE A 88 3.20 -12.16 16.43
C ILE A 88 3.92 -13.49 16.13
N GLN A 89 5.07 -13.45 15.48
CA GLN A 89 5.85 -14.66 15.23
C GLN A 89 6.61 -15.07 16.50
N ASP A 90 6.13 -16.14 17.16
CA ASP A 90 6.71 -16.68 18.40
C ASP A 90 8.18 -17.13 18.26
N SER A 91 8.69 -17.27 17.03
CA SER A 91 10.04 -17.72 16.72
C SER A 91 11.08 -16.60 16.53
N VAL A 92 10.68 -15.32 16.62
CA VAL A 92 11.60 -14.20 16.37
C VAL A 92 12.55 -14.07 17.55
N GLN A 93 13.82 -14.43 17.31
CA GLN A 93 14.94 -14.11 18.19
C GLN A 93 14.90 -12.62 18.57
N PRO A 94 15.37 -12.22 19.76
CA PRO A 94 15.54 -10.83 20.15
C PRO A 94 16.05 -9.96 18.99
N PHE A 95 15.19 -9.09 18.44
CA PHE A 95 15.53 -8.31 17.25
C PHE A 95 16.09 -6.95 17.64
N SER A 96 17.21 -6.56 17.05
CA SER A 96 17.87 -5.29 17.29
C SER A 96 18.31 -4.64 15.98
N PHE A 97 17.98 -3.35 15.81
CA PHE A 97 18.38 -2.58 14.63
C PHE A 97 19.83 -2.08 14.72
N ASP A 98 20.27 -1.72 15.92
CA ASP A 98 21.60 -1.16 16.22
C ASP A 98 22.56 -2.20 16.82
N GLY A 99 22.10 -3.44 17.00
CA GLY A 99 22.85 -4.52 17.65
C GLY A 99 22.95 -4.38 19.17
N VAL A 100 22.26 -3.40 19.77
CA VAL A 100 22.33 -3.06 21.19
C VAL A 100 20.94 -3.11 21.84
N ASN A 101 19.96 -2.48 21.22
CA ASN A 101 18.59 -2.39 21.74
C ASN A 101 17.73 -3.51 21.16
N ILE A 102 17.35 -4.46 22.03
CA ILE A 102 16.41 -5.52 21.72
C ILE A 102 14.99 -4.97 21.82
N LEU A 103 14.19 -5.14 20.77
CA LEU A 103 12.77 -4.76 20.79
C LEU A 103 11.92 -5.84 21.45
N SER A 104 11.16 -5.46 22.48
CA SER A 104 10.13 -6.31 23.07
C SER A 104 8.90 -6.40 22.16
N LYS A 105 8.05 -7.40 22.42
CA LYS A 105 6.74 -7.52 21.74
C LYS A 105 5.90 -6.26 21.89
N ASP A 106 5.85 -5.67 23.08
CA ASP A 106 5.08 -4.44 23.33
C ASP A 106 5.63 -3.25 22.53
N SER A 107 6.96 -3.12 22.43
CA SER A 107 7.60 -2.10 21.60
C SER A 107 7.27 -2.29 20.12
N LEU A 108 7.30 -3.53 19.62
CA LEU A 108 6.93 -3.85 18.23
C LEU A 108 5.46 -3.54 17.96
N LEU A 109 4.55 -3.90 18.88
CA LEU A 109 3.13 -3.56 18.76
C LEU A 109 2.89 -2.04 18.81
N HIS A 110 3.65 -1.31 19.62
CA HIS A 110 3.58 0.16 19.65
C HIS A 110 4.08 0.80 18.35
N LEU A 111 5.22 0.36 17.82
CA LEU A 111 5.73 0.84 16.52
C LEU A 111 4.77 0.49 15.38
N SER A 112 4.19 -0.71 15.40
CA SER A 112 3.16 -1.12 14.44
C SER A 112 1.96 -0.19 14.48
N GLU A 113 1.40 0.07 15.67
CA GLU A 113 0.28 1.02 15.85
C GLU A 113 0.61 2.40 15.30
N LEU A 114 1.80 2.94 15.63
CA LEU A 114 2.22 4.26 15.19
C LEU A 114 2.23 4.38 13.66
N HIS A 115 2.85 3.41 12.97
CA HIS A 115 2.95 3.43 11.51
C HIS A 115 1.60 3.18 10.83
N LEU A 116 0.76 2.30 11.39
CA LEU A 116 -0.58 2.06 10.86
C LEU A 116 -1.48 3.29 10.99
N GLN A 117 -1.40 4.02 12.12
CA GLN A 117 -2.13 5.28 12.28
C GLN A 117 -1.67 6.32 11.26
N LYS A 118 -0.35 6.47 11.04
CA LYS A 118 0.16 7.37 10.00
C LYS A 118 -0.34 6.99 8.60
N ALA A 119 -0.38 5.70 8.28
CA ALA A 119 -0.90 5.23 7.00
C ALA A 119 -2.38 5.60 6.82
N ILE A 120 -3.20 5.37 7.85
CA ILE A 120 -4.61 5.76 7.89
C ILE A 120 -4.75 7.26 7.66
N ASP A 121 -4.02 8.08 8.42
CA ASP A 121 -4.07 9.54 8.32
C ASP A 121 -3.69 10.02 6.90
N ILE A 122 -2.66 9.42 6.28
CA ILE A 122 -2.26 9.73 4.89
C ILE A 122 -3.39 9.39 3.92
N TYR A 123 -3.98 8.20 4.03
CA TYR A 123 -5.05 7.77 3.13
C TYR A 123 -6.32 8.63 3.28
N GLU A 124 -6.70 8.98 4.50
CA GLU A 124 -7.85 9.84 4.77
C GLU A 124 -7.63 11.27 4.24
N ASN A 125 -6.45 11.85 4.48
CA ASN A 125 -6.08 13.16 3.94
C ASN A 125 -6.07 13.14 2.41
N TRP A 126 -5.51 12.09 1.80
CA TRP A 126 -5.48 11.91 0.35
C TRP A 126 -6.90 11.79 -0.23
N ASN A 127 -7.80 11.03 0.43
CA ASN A 127 -9.20 10.94 0.04
C ASN A 127 -9.91 12.29 0.13
N GLY A 128 -9.64 13.10 1.17
CA GLY A 128 -10.20 14.45 1.30
C GLY A 128 -9.85 15.37 0.11
N ILE A 129 -8.76 15.08 -0.59
CA ILE A 129 -8.35 15.81 -1.80
C ILE A 129 -9.04 15.22 -3.04
N TYR A 130 -8.98 13.90 -3.23
CA TYR A 130 -9.25 13.25 -4.52
C TYR A 130 -10.53 12.42 -4.63
N ALA A 131 -11.11 11.95 -3.53
CA ALA A 131 -12.17 10.91 -3.57
C ALA A 131 -13.39 11.33 -4.42
N ASP A 132 -13.86 12.57 -4.25
CA ASP A 132 -15.04 13.10 -4.93
C ASP A 132 -14.71 13.95 -6.17
N LYS A 133 -13.45 13.94 -6.63
CA LYS A 133 -13.01 14.74 -7.77
C LYS A 133 -13.19 13.97 -9.06
N ASP A 134 -13.71 14.64 -10.07
CA ASP A 134 -13.69 14.16 -11.45
C ASP A 134 -12.29 14.33 -12.06
N GLN A 135 -12.13 13.78 -13.27
CA GLN A 135 -10.86 13.78 -13.96
C GLN A 135 -10.35 15.20 -14.28
N GLU A 136 -11.23 16.16 -14.56
CA GLU A 136 -10.84 17.55 -14.86
C GLU A 136 -10.30 18.27 -13.62
N ALA A 137 -10.95 18.06 -12.48
CA ALA A 137 -10.50 18.58 -11.20
C ALA A 137 -9.18 17.93 -10.77
N ILE A 138 -9.01 16.61 -10.95
CA ILE A 138 -7.74 15.92 -10.69
C ILE A 138 -6.62 16.48 -11.57
N ASN A 139 -6.86 16.61 -12.88
CA ASN A 139 -5.92 17.25 -13.80
C ASN A 139 -5.49 18.63 -13.28
N SER A 140 -6.46 19.45 -12.88
CA SER A 140 -6.20 20.80 -12.39
C SER A 140 -5.37 20.82 -11.11
N ILE A 141 -5.63 19.90 -10.17
CA ILE A 141 -4.85 19.76 -8.92
C ILE A 141 -3.43 19.32 -9.23
N VAL A 142 -3.24 18.23 -9.97
CA VAL A 142 -1.92 17.65 -10.30
C VAL A 142 -1.07 18.66 -11.07
N LYS A 143 -1.69 19.44 -11.97
CA LYS A 143 -0.97 20.39 -12.81
C LYS A 143 -0.30 21.53 -12.04
N GLN A 144 -0.76 21.83 -10.81
CA GLN A 144 -0.23 22.94 -10.00
C GLN A 144 1.26 22.78 -9.68
N ASP A 145 1.70 21.54 -9.47
CA ASP A 145 3.07 21.26 -8.98
C ASP A 145 3.77 20.12 -9.70
N PHE A 146 3.08 19.29 -10.49
CA PHE A 146 3.67 18.11 -11.12
C PHE A 146 4.92 18.44 -11.95
N PHE A 147 4.90 19.54 -12.72
CA PHE A 147 6.01 19.89 -13.60
C PHE A 147 7.27 20.41 -12.88
N ASN A 148 7.19 20.68 -11.58
CA ASN A 148 8.29 21.25 -10.80
C ASN A 148 9.50 20.31 -10.74
N GLY A 149 10.63 20.70 -11.34
CA GLY A 149 11.84 19.88 -11.38
C GLY A 149 11.91 18.88 -12.55
N LEU A 150 10.94 18.87 -13.47
CA LEU A 150 11.05 18.12 -14.72
C LEU A 150 11.75 18.94 -15.82
N ASN A 151 12.58 18.27 -16.63
CA ASN A 151 13.34 18.89 -17.73
C ASN A 151 12.43 19.60 -18.75
N GLU A 152 12.67 20.89 -18.99
CA GLU A 152 11.85 21.72 -19.86
C GLU A 152 11.92 21.43 -21.37
N LYS A 153 12.98 20.75 -21.82
CA LYS A 153 13.26 20.60 -23.26
C LYS A 153 12.31 19.66 -24.00
N ASP A 154 11.76 18.65 -23.32
CA ASP A 154 10.89 17.63 -23.93
C ASP A 154 9.44 17.78 -23.43
N ALA A 155 8.74 18.81 -23.93
CA ALA A 155 7.37 19.13 -23.48
C ALA A 155 6.37 17.98 -23.71
N GLU A 156 6.46 17.28 -24.83
CA GLU A 156 5.60 16.14 -25.17
C GLU A 156 5.74 15.00 -24.14
N LYS A 157 6.97 14.57 -23.83
CA LYS A 157 7.22 13.51 -22.84
C LYS A 157 6.75 13.90 -21.44
N ARG A 158 6.96 15.16 -21.03
CA ARG A 158 6.46 15.62 -19.73
C ARG A 158 4.94 15.56 -19.65
N ASN A 159 4.27 15.84 -20.75
CA ASN A 159 2.81 15.71 -20.82
C ASN A 159 2.39 14.24 -20.71
N ASP A 160 3.11 13.31 -21.33
CA ASP A 160 2.87 11.87 -21.13
C ASP A 160 3.01 11.45 -19.66
N TYR A 161 4.04 11.94 -18.96
CA TYR A 161 4.22 11.67 -17.53
C TYR A 161 3.07 12.22 -16.69
N PHE A 162 2.62 13.43 -17.02
CA PHE A 162 1.50 14.09 -16.33
C PHE A 162 0.20 13.31 -16.52
N LEU A 163 -0.13 12.91 -17.75
CA LEU A 163 -1.33 12.13 -18.04
C LEU A 163 -1.30 10.78 -17.33
N ASN A 164 -0.15 10.08 -17.37
CA ASN A 164 0.02 8.83 -16.62
C ASN A 164 -0.17 9.04 -15.11
N ARG A 165 0.33 10.15 -14.55
CA ARG A 165 0.13 10.45 -13.11
C ARG A 165 -1.34 10.68 -12.75
N VAL A 166 -2.09 11.33 -13.63
CA VAL A 166 -3.54 11.52 -13.45
C VAL A 166 -4.27 10.18 -13.49
N GLU A 167 -3.91 9.29 -14.42
CA GLU A 167 -4.45 7.92 -14.48
C GLU A 167 -4.14 7.11 -13.21
N GLU A 168 -2.91 7.22 -12.68
CA GLU A 168 -2.54 6.58 -11.41
C GLU A 168 -3.38 7.07 -10.23
N ILE A 169 -3.68 8.37 -10.17
CA ILE A 169 -4.53 8.96 -9.12
C ILE A 169 -5.97 8.47 -9.26
N GLU A 170 -6.51 8.37 -10.46
CA GLU A 170 -7.85 7.82 -10.70
C GLU A 170 -7.94 6.36 -10.26
N MET A 171 -6.96 5.53 -10.64
CA MET A 171 -6.89 4.15 -10.17
C MET A 171 -6.74 4.09 -8.65
N ALA A 172 -5.95 4.98 -8.06
CA ALA A 172 -5.74 5.03 -6.63
C ALA A 172 -7.03 5.35 -5.86
N LYS A 173 -7.98 6.14 -6.40
CA LYS A 173 -9.27 6.39 -5.74
C LYS A 173 -10.03 5.10 -5.45
N LEU A 174 -10.05 4.18 -6.40
CA LEU A 174 -10.70 2.87 -6.26
C LEU A 174 -9.93 1.99 -5.25
N GLU A 175 -8.60 1.99 -5.34
CA GLU A 175 -7.75 1.16 -4.48
C GLU A 175 -7.63 1.68 -3.04
N ASN A 176 -7.83 2.98 -2.81
CA ASN A 176 -7.54 3.57 -1.51
C ASN A 176 -8.52 3.08 -0.43
N LYS A 177 -9.79 2.81 -0.78
CA LYS A 177 -10.75 2.16 0.14
C LYS A 177 -10.21 0.81 0.64
N ARG A 178 -9.67 0.00 -0.28
CA ARG A 178 -9.06 -1.30 0.03
C ARG A 178 -7.80 -1.15 0.89
N ARG A 179 -6.92 -0.21 0.56
CA ARG A 179 -5.69 0.07 1.33
C ARG A 179 -6.01 0.51 2.76
N LEU A 180 -6.98 1.42 2.92
CA LEU A 180 -7.45 1.88 4.22
C LEU A 180 -8.10 0.74 5.02
N SER A 181 -8.91 -0.10 4.37
CA SER A 181 -9.47 -1.30 4.98
C SER A 181 -8.38 -2.25 5.51
N VAL A 182 -7.30 -2.47 4.76
CA VAL A 182 -6.16 -3.29 5.19
C VAL A 182 -5.44 -2.66 6.38
N ALA A 183 -5.17 -1.35 6.36
CA ALA A 183 -4.50 -0.65 7.46
C ALA A 183 -5.33 -0.71 8.77
N LEU A 184 -6.64 -0.48 8.68
CA LEU A 184 -7.57 -0.64 9.81
C LEU A 184 -7.63 -2.07 10.32
N THR A 185 -7.57 -3.07 9.44
CA THR A 185 -7.51 -4.48 9.82
C THR A 185 -6.24 -4.77 10.61
N ASN A 186 -5.08 -4.32 10.12
CA ASN A 186 -3.81 -4.50 10.82
C ASN A 186 -3.84 -3.80 12.18
N LEU A 187 -4.41 -2.58 12.26
CA LEU A 187 -4.55 -1.86 13.53
C LEU A 187 -5.47 -2.62 14.49
N GLY A 188 -6.56 -3.20 14.00
CA GLY A 188 -7.44 -4.06 14.79
C GLY A 188 -6.72 -5.28 15.35
N ILE A 189 -5.83 -5.91 14.57
CA ILE A 189 -4.99 -7.01 15.04
C ILE A 189 -4.05 -6.54 16.17
N VAL A 190 -3.43 -5.36 16.03
CA VAL A 190 -2.62 -4.77 17.11
C VAL A 190 -3.45 -4.59 18.38
N GLN A 191 -4.64 -3.99 18.30
CA GLN A 191 -5.49 -3.79 19.48
C GLN A 191 -5.92 -5.11 20.13
N ARG A 192 -6.20 -6.14 19.34
CA ARG A 192 -6.48 -7.47 19.86
C ARG A 192 -5.30 -8.06 20.64
N HIS A 193 -4.08 -7.89 20.14
CA HIS A 193 -2.87 -8.34 20.86
C HIS A 193 -2.57 -7.50 22.10
N LYS A 194 -3.09 -6.27 22.18
CA LYS A 194 -3.10 -5.42 23.37
C LYS A 194 -4.32 -5.66 24.27
N GLU A 195 -5.12 -6.68 24.00
CA GLU A 195 -6.32 -7.07 24.73
C GLU A 195 -7.47 -6.02 24.72
N ASP A 196 -7.37 -4.98 23.88
CA ASP A 196 -8.48 -4.05 23.61
C ASP A 196 -9.39 -4.61 22.50
N TYR A 197 -10.15 -5.64 22.87
CA TYR A 197 -11.06 -6.32 21.95
C TYR A 197 -12.18 -5.43 21.46
N LYS A 198 -12.63 -4.46 22.27
CA LYS A 198 -13.68 -3.52 21.87
C LYS A 198 -13.21 -2.64 20.72
N LYS A 199 -12.01 -2.06 20.83
CA LYS A 199 -11.42 -1.26 19.75
C LYS A 199 -11.08 -2.12 18.53
N ALA A 200 -10.61 -3.35 18.73
CA ALA A 200 -10.37 -4.29 17.62
C ALA A 200 -11.64 -4.56 16.80
N ILE A 201 -12.78 -4.82 17.46
CA ILE A 201 -14.07 -5.04 16.79
C ILE A 201 -14.51 -3.81 15.99
N ASP A 202 -14.41 -2.60 16.58
CA ASP A 202 -14.74 -1.35 15.89
C ASP A 202 -13.90 -1.15 14.63
N LEU A 203 -12.59 -1.39 14.73
CA LEU A 203 -11.65 -1.27 13.60
C LEU A 203 -11.95 -2.29 12.49
N TYR A 204 -12.26 -3.54 12.82
CA TYR A 204 -12.68 -4.52 11.82
C TYR A 204 -14.01 -4.15 11.17
N GLY A 205 -14.96 -3.58 11.93
CA GLY A 205 -16.22 -3.06 11.40
C GLY A 205 -15.98 -1.98 10.34
N LYS A 206 -15.20 -0.95 10.68
CA LYS A 206 -14.80 0.13 9.76
C LYS A 206 -14.07 -0.39 8.52
N ALA A 207 -13.19 -1.37 8.68
CA ALA A 207 -12.51 -2.00 7.55
C ALA A 207 -13.51 -2.66 6.58
N LEU A 208 -14.56 -3.30 7.10
CA LEU A 208 -15.59 -3.97 6.31
C LEU A 208 -16.61 -3.00 5.69
N GLU A 209 -16.83 -1.84 6.30
CA GLU A 209 -17.61 -0.75 5.69
C GLU A 209 -16.91 -0.18 4.46
N LEU A 210 -15.57 -0.07 4.49
CA LEU A 210 -14.77 0.41 3.35
C LEU A 210 -14.60 -0.64 2.26
N TRP A 211 -14.48 -1.91 2.63
CA TRP A 211 -14.31 -3.02 1.71
C TRP A 211 -14.87 -4.30 2.32
N SER A 212 -16.10 -4.63 1.95
CA SER A 212 -16.80 -5.80 2.50
C SER A 212 -16.06 -7.09 2.20
N GLU A 213 -15.27 -7.18 1.13
CA GLU A 213 -14.54 -8.40 0.76
C GLU A 213 -13.20 -8.58 1.46
N ASN A 214 -12.89 -7.75 2.47
CA ASN A 214 -11.73 -7.93 3.34
C ASN A 214 -11.89 -9.18 4.24
N LEU A 215 -11.52 -10.34 3.70
CA LEU A 215 -11.61 -11.63 4.39
C LEU A 215 -10.78 -11.66 5.67
N ALA A 216 -9.66 -10.93 5.73
CA ALA A 216 -8.86 -10.83 6.93
C ALA A 216 -9.65 -10.11 8.04
N ALA A 217 -10.27 -8.96 7.76
CA ALA A 217 -11.14 -8.27 8.71
C ALA A 217 -12.31 -9.17 9.16
N LYS A 218 -13.02 -9.80 8.20
CA LYS A 218 -14.13 -10.73 8.48
C LYS A 218 -13.71 -11.84 9.44
N ASN A 219 -12.60 -12.52 9.15
CA ASN A 219 -12.16 -13.66 9.96
C ASN A 219 -11.64 -13.24 11.33
N ASN A 220 -10.91 -12.12 11.42
CA ASN A 220 -10.46 -11.62 12.71
C ASN A 220 -11.66 -11.18 13.59
N LEU A 221 -12.70 -10.59 12.99
CA LEU A 221 -13.96 -10.27 13.66
C LEU A 221 -14.72 -11.53 14.07
N ASN A 222 -14.84 -12.51 13.18
CA ASN A 222 -15.52 -13.78 13.47
C ASN A 222 -14.88 -14.53 14.65
N ILE A 223 -13.55 -14.51 14.76
CA ILE A 223 -12.84 -15.07 15.91
C ILE A 223 -13.29 -14.41 17.22
N LEU A 224 -13.34 -13.07 17.27
CA LEU A 224 -13.77 -12.33 18.47
C LEU A 224 -15.26 -12.54 18.80
N LEU A 225 -16.09 -12.77 17.79
CA LEU A 225 -17.53 -13.00 17.94
C LEU A 225 -17.91 -14.49 18.04
N VAL A 226 -16.93 -15.40 18.10
CA VAL A 226 -17.13 -16.86 18.14
C VAL A 226 -18.01 -17.36 16.98
N LYS A 227 -17.74 -16.87 15.77
CA LYS A 227 -18.38 -17.26 14.51
C LYS A 227 -17.44 -18.10 13.63
N PRO A 228 -17.97 -18.90 12.70
CA PRO A 228 -17.14 -19.65 11.75
C PRO A 228 -16.25 -18.73 10.90
N ILE A 229 -15.02 -19.17 10.62
CA ILE A 229 -14.15 -18.50 9.65
C ILE A 229 -14.61 -18.78 8.22
N GLU A 230 -14.53 -17.77 7.38
CA GLU A 230 -14.83 -17.84 5.95
C GLU A 230 -13.56 -18.19 5.15
N LYS A 231 -13.76 -18.87 4.02
CA LYS A 231 -12.69 -19.18 3.06
C LYS A 231 -13.15 -18.76 1.67
N ARG A 232 -12.22 -18.23 0.87
CA ARG A 232 -12.50 -17.97 -0.55
C ARG A 232 -12.93 -19.27 -1.24
N ASN A 233 -14.07 -19.22 -1.92
CA ASN A 233 -14.54 -20.35 -2.72
C ASN A 233 -13.72 -20.45 -4.03
N PHE A 234 -13.91 -21.54 -4.79
CA PHE A 234 -13.15 -21.79 -6.02
C PHE A 234 -13.27 -20.65 -7.04
N ILE A 235 -14.48 -20.10 -7.20
CA ILE A 235 -14.74 -19.00 -8.13
C ILE A 235 -13.99 -17.74 -7.71
N GLN A 236 -14.04 -17.35 -6.43
CA GLN A 236 -13.31 -16.19 -5.89
C GLN A 236 -11.78 -16.34 -5.95
N LYS A 237 -11.26 -17.57 -6.02
CA LYS A 237 -9.83 -17.83 -6.22
C LYS A 237 -9.42 -17.70 -7.69
N MET A 238 -10.27 -18.18 -8.60
CA MET A 238 -10.02 -18.15 -10.05
C MET A 238 -10.33 -16.79 -10.68
N PHE A 239 -11.30 -16.09 -10.09
CA PHE A 239 -11.75 -14.77 -10.46
C PHE A 239 -11.82 -13.94 -9.17
N PRO A 240 -10.67 -13.47 -8.65
CA PRO A 240 -10.69 -12.44 -7.64
C PRO A 240 -11.54 -11.31 -8.21
N GLN A 241 -12.64 -10.96 -7.54
CA GLN A 241 -13.44 -9.83 -7.97
C GLN A 241 -12.57 -8.58 -7.80
N GLU A 242 -12.04 -8.09 -8.92
CA GLU A 242 -11.46 -6.77 -8.99
C GLU A 242 -12.58 -5.78 -9.27
N LYS A 243 -12.51 -4.66 -8.54
CA LYS A 243 -13.28 -3.43 -8.75
C LYS A 243 -14.76 -3.59 -8.41
N ASP A 244 -15.14 -3.05 -7.26
CA ASP A 244 -16.50 -2.55 -7.09
C ASP A 244 -16.66 -1.41 -8.12
N GLU A 245 -17.28 -1.72 -9.25
CA GLU A 245 -17.86 -0.73 -10.14
C GLU A 245 -19.10 -0.17 -9.43
N GLU A 246 -18.90 0.81 -8.55
CA GLU A 246 -19.95 1.75 -8.14
C GLU A 246 -19.72 3.12 -8.78
#